data_AF-A0A959NWG7-F1
#
_entry.id   AF-A0A959NWG7-F1
#
_cell.length_a   1.000
_cell.length_b   1.000
_cell.length_c   1.000
_cell.angle_alpha   90.00
_cell.angle_beta   90.00
_cell.angle_gamma   90.00
#
_symmetry.space_group_name_H-M   'P 1'
#
loop_
_entity.id
_entity.type
_entity.pdbx_description
1 polymer ?
#
loop_
_entity_poly.entity_id
_entity_poly.type
_entity_poly.pdbx_seq_one_letter_code
_entity_poly.pdbx_strand_id
1 'polypeptide(L)'
;MKSILNNPYRIAGILANCSEKDILKQKSKIKRFSEVGKEITSEYDFSFLSSIQRTNSIIEKAFSDIEQNQNKVVHSLFWFTNLNPIDNTAIQHLITGNKEKAIEIWDKLTDEKEVTSKNFSAFNNIGTLYLLENSKEEIKQGITAKIKLIESESFQDFVHTVADETFSIDKNKQIEIFIDELLTQFKQKYSTAETMELFSNCNGTTQKYLSKKFTEEPIHKIEVQIEQCTKKRAKDKINAYKFAKDLYSNTKSELTLLKSIVGNSNLQYKMLADNIAKEILQCSVDYFNESQEQDKSNNYLEEAMKLAKLAESIAVNDATKNKVKENISTLQEMKDRELSEIVMFLNSVKEAYAENEREIRQEVKKMEETDILLRMGHKTINWVAVEENIKNSINWGNVNDLVSGILTD
;
A
#
# COMPACT_ATOMS: atom_id res chain seq x y z
N MET A 1 8.67 -3.97 -24.40
CA MET A 1 9.57 -4.90 -23.70
C MET A 1 11.03 -4.65 -24.12
N LYS A 2 11.79 -3.80 -23.42
CA LYS A 2 13.16 -3.45 -23.83
C LYS A 2 14.14 -4.63 -23.74
N SER A 3 13.94 -5.56 -22.81
CA SER A 3 14.78 -6.76 -22.64
C SER A 3 14.76 -7.69 -23.86
N ILE A 4 13.72 -7.60 -24.71
CA ILE A 4 13.61 -8.31 -25.99
C ILE A 4 14.05 -7.38 -27.15
N LEU A 5 13.55 -6.14 -27.18
CA LEU A 5 13.85 -5.20 -28.28
C LEU A 5 15.34 -4.83 -28.35
N ASN A 6 16.01 -4.71 -27.22
CA ASN A 6 17.44 -4.39 -27.14
C ASN A 6 18.24 -5.57 -26.58
N ASN A 7 17.74 -6.80 -26.80
CA ASN A 7 18.41 -7.99 -26.34
C ASN A 7 19.82 -8.10 -27.00
N PRO A 8 20.88 -8.45 -26.26
CA PRO A 8 22.22 -8.52 -26.82
C PRO A 8 22.36 -9.55 -27.95
N TYR A 9 21.64 -10.68 -27.89
CA TYR A 9 21.63 -11.66 -28.98
C TYR A 9 20.97 -11.11 -30.25
N ARG A 10 19.91 -10.30 -30.10
CA ARG A 10 19.27 -9.57 -31.20
C ARG A 10 20.19 -8.53 -31.81
N ILE A 11 20.87 -7.74 -30.97
CA ILE A 11 21.86 -6.75 -31.40
C ILE A 11 22.98 -7.43 -32.18
N ALA A 12 23.52 -8.54 -31.66
CA ALA A 12 24.54 -9.34 -32.32
C ALA A 12 24.01 -10.07 -33.59
N GLY A 13 22.68 -10.19 -33.73
CA GLY A 13 22.05 -10.82 -34.89
C GLY A 13 22.22 -12.34 -34.90
N ILE A 14 22.10 -12.98 -33.73
CA ILE A 14 22.26 -14.43 -33.50
C ILE A 14 21.15 -14.94 -32.56
N LEU A 15 20.99 -16.27 -32.51
CA LEU A 15 20.12 -16.93 -31.54
C LEU A 15 20.85 -17.12 -30.20
N ALA A 16 20.09 -17.28 -29.12
CA ALA A 16 20.62 -17.33 -27.75
C ALA A 16 21.51 -18.55 -27.47
N ASN A 17 21.27 -19.67 -28.16
CA ASN A 17 22.03 -20.92 -28.02
C ASN A 17 23.08 -21.14 -29.12
N CYS A 18 23.57 -20.07 -29.75
CA CYS A 18 24.65 -20.18 -30.71
C CYS A 18 25.97 -20.61 -30.04
N SER A 19 26.79 -21.40 -30.74
CA SER A 19 28.08 -21.85 -30.20
C SER A 19 29.03 -20.67 -30.00
N GLU A 20 29.99 -20.79 -29.08
CA GLU A 20 31.02 -19.74 -28.87
C GLU A 20 31.81 -19.43 -30.15
N LYS A 21 32.04 -20.47 -30.96
CA LYS A 21 32.65 -20.33 -32.28
C LYS A 21 31.82 -19.42 -33.19
N ASP A 22 30.49 -19.56 -33.19
CA ASP A 22 29.60 -18.73 -33.99
C ASP A 22 29.49 -17.31 -33.44
N ILE A 23 29.52 -17.13 -32.11
CA ILE A 23 29.61 -15.81 -31.46
C ILE A 23 30.88 -15.08 -31.92
N LEU A 24 32.04 -15.73 -31.87
CA LEU A 24 33.32 -15.15 -32.30
C LEU A 24 33.35 -14.84 -33.80
N LYS A 25 32.79 -15.73 -34.62
CA LYS A 25 32.62 -15.52 -36.06
C LYS A 25 31.75 -14.30 -36.34
N GLN A 26 30.63 -14.17 -35.64
CA GLN A 26 29.73 -13.04 -35.80
C GLN A 26 30.38 -11.73 -35.33
N LYS A 27 31.05 -11.73 -34.17
CA LYS A 27 31.82 -10.58 -33.68
C LYS A 27 32.84 -10.09 -34.70
N SER A 28 33.56 -11.04 -35.32
CA SER A 28 34.54 -10.74 -36.37
C SER A 28 33.89 -10.18 -37.64
N LYS A 29 32.73 -10.73 -38.04
CA LYS A 29 31.96 -10.24 -39.19
C LYS A 29 31.49 -8.81 -38.95
N ILE A 30 30.87 -8.53 -37.79
CA ILE A 30 30.36 -7.21 -37.45
C ILE A 30 31.48 -6.16 -37.45
N LYS A 31 32.62 -6.49 -36.86
CA LYS A 31 33.79 -5.60 -36.84
C LYS A 31 34.22 -5.20 -38.25
N ARG A 32 34.35 -6.17 -39.17
CA ARG A 32 34.73 -5.89 -40.57
C ARG A 32 33.70 -5.05 -41.32
N PHE A 33 32.40 -5.25 -41.07
CA PHE A 33 31.35 -4.45 -41.68
C PHE A 33 31.41 -2.99 -41.22
N SER A 34 31.65 -2.76 -39.91
CA SER A 34 31.82 -1.41 -39.40
C SER A 34 33.07 -0.73 -39.95
N GLU A 35 34.19 -1.43 -40.12
CA GLU A 35 35.44 -0.86 -40.67
C GLU A 35 35.24 -0.26 -42.08
N VAL A 36 34.28 -0.80 -42.84
CA VAL A 36 33.93 -0.31 -44.19
C VAL A 36 32.68 0.60 -44.20
N GLY A 37 32.24 1.08 -43.03
CA GLY A 37 31.13 2.02 -42.89
C GLY A 37 29.75 1.45 -43.26
N LYS A 38 29.57 0.13 -43.23
CA LYS A 38 28.29 -0.53 -43.49
C LYS A 38 27.64 -1.04 -42.21
N GLU A 39 26.34 -0.85 -42.10
CA GLU A 39 25.55 -1.48 -41.03
C GLU A 39 25.29 -2.96 -41.35
N ILE A 40 25.25 -3.79 -40.30
CA ILE A 40 24.93 -5.20 -40.42
C ILE A 40 23.41 -5.41 -40.28
N THR A 41 22.84 -6.15 -41.22
CA THR A 41 21.48 -6.69 -41.14
C THR A 41 21.54 -8.16 -40.71
N SER A 42 20.53 -8.62 -39.99
CA SER A 42 20.37 -10.02 -39.58
C SER A 42 19.07 -10.59 -40.12
N GLU A 43 19.05 -11.89 -40.43
CA GLU A 43 17.79 -12.59 -40.74
C GLU A 43 16.84 -12.65 -39.53
N TYR A 44 17.38 -12.49 -38.31
CA TYR A 44 16.62 -12.41 -37.07
C TYR A 44 16.11 -10.99 -36.76
N ASP A 45 16.27 -10.05 -37.69
CA ASP A 45 15.57 -8.77 -37.66
C ASP A 45 14.11 -8.94 -38.09
N PHE A 46 13.36 -9.71 -37.28
CA PHE A 46 11.99 -10.08 -37.60
C PHE A 46 11.11 -8.85 -37.84
N SER A 47 10.26 -8.93 -38.87
CA SER A 47 9.45 -7.79 -39.37
C SER A 47 8.47 -7.21 -38.34
N PHE A 48 8.02 -8.02 -37.37
CA PHE A 48 7.12 -7.58 -36.31
C PHE A 48 7.83 -6.81 -35.17
N LEU A 49 9.17 -6.74 -35.19
CA LEU A 49 9.95 -5.97 -34.23
C LEU A 49 10.28 -4.59 -34.78
N SER A 50 10.42 -3.60 -33.89
CA SER A 50 10.87 -2.26 -34.27
C SER A 50 12.30 -2.28 -34.81
N SER A 51 12.67 -1.29 -35.64
CA SER A 51 14.07 -1.12 -36.10
C SER A 51 15.06 -1.14 -34.94
N ILE A 52 16.25 -1.72 -35.18
CA ILE A 52 17.31 -1.85 -34.19
C ILE A 52 18.52 -1.03 -34.59
N GLN A 53 19.12 -0.33 -33.63
CA GLN A 53 20.36 0.41 -33.85
C GLN A 53 21.57 -0.46 -33.50
N ARG A 54 22.57 -0.48 -34.38
CA ARG A 54 23.80 -1.26 -34.23
C ARG A 54 25.03 -0.37 -34.42
N THR A 55 25.24 0.56 -33.49
CA THR A 55 26.51 1.29 -33.42
C THR A 55 27.59 0.38 -32.82
N ASN A 56 28.87 0.70 -33.05
CA ASN A 56 29.98 -0.06 -32.48
C ASN A 56 29.91 -0.16 -30.96
N SER A 57 29.57 0.93 -30.28
CA SER A 57 29.42 0.94 -28.82
C SER A 57 28.30 0.03 -28.34
N ILE A 58 27.15 0.00 -29.04
CA ILE A 58 26.02 -0.88 -28.70
C ILE A 58 26.40 -2.35 -28.93
N ILE A 59 27.09 -2.65 -30.03
CA ILE A 59 27.55 -4.00 -30.35
C ILE A 59 28.57 -4.50 -29.34
N GLU A 60 29.58 -3.69 -29.01
CA GLU A 60 30.61 -4.06 -28.02
C GLU A 60 29.97 -4.32 -26.65
N LYS A 61 29.05 -3.46 -26.23
CA LYS A 61 28.27 -3.67 -25.01
C LYS A 61 27.47 -4.96 -25.09
N ALA A 62 26.78 -5.23 -26.19
CA ALA A 62 25.98 -6.45 -26.35
C ALA A 62 26.81 -7.73 -26.20
N PHE A 63 28.01 -7.77 -26.80
CA PHE A 63 28.92 -8.92 -26.63
C PHE A 63 29.47 -9.04 -25.21
N SER A 64 29.75 -7.90 -24.54
CA SER A 64 30.17 -7.90 -23.14
C SER A 64 29.04 -8.37 -22.21
N ASP A 65 27.81 -7.97 -22.48
CA ASP A 65 26.63 -8.37 -21.70
C ASP A 65 26.43 -9.91 -21.75
N ILE A 66 26.79 -10.60 -22.83
CA ILE A 66 26.68 -12.07 -22.98
C ILE A 66 28.01 -12.83 -22.76
N GLU A 67 28.98 -12.23 -22.09
CA GLU A 67 30.24 -12.89 -21.77
C GLU A 67 30.11 -13.81 -20.54
N GLN A 68 29.43 -13.33 -19.49
CA GLN A 68 29.23 -14.06 -18.24
C GLN A 68 28.07 -15.06 -18.35
N ASN A 69 28.26 -16.30 -17.86
CA ASN A 69 27.25 -17.38 -17.94
C ASN A 69 25.89 -16.98 -17.36
N GLN A 70 25.87 -16.31 -16.20
CA GLN A 70 24.63 -15.84 -15.59
C GLN A 70 23.87 -14.87 -16.51
N ASN A 71 24.58 -13.94 -17.16
CA ASN A 71 23.95 -12.99 -18.06
C ASN A 71 23.50 -13.66 -19.36
N LYS A 72 24.25 -14.65 -19.88
CA LYS A 72 23.82 -15.47 -21.02
C LYS A 72 22.44 -16.07 -20.75
N VAL A 73 22.24 -16.70 -19.60
CA VAL A 73 20.93 -17.28 -19.20
C VAL A 73 19.85 -16.20 -19.13
N VAL A 74 20.12 -15.08 -18.44
CA VAL A 74 19.16 -13.97 -18.29
C VAL A 74 18.72 -13.43 -19.65
N HIS A 75 19.66 -13.13 -20.54
CA HIS A 75 19.32 -12.60 -21.86
C HIS A 75 18.67 -13.65 -22.77
N SER A 76 19.01 -14.92 -22.60
CA SER A 76 18.41 -16.03 -23.35
C SER A 76 16.93 -16.23 -23.02
N LEU A 77 16.54 -16.01 -21.76
CA LEU A 77 15.13 -16.00 -21.34
C LEU A 77 14.30 -14.88 -21.98
N PHE A 78 14.92 -13.93 -22.70
CA PHE A 78 14.23 -12.88 -23.46
C PHE A 78 14.55 -12.93 -24.96
N TRP A 79 15.10 -14.04 -25.45
CA TRP A 79 15.39 -14.21 -26.88
C TRP A 79 15.11 -15.65 -27.36
N PHE A 80 15.23 -15.87 -28.66
CA PHE A 80 14.89 -17.15 -29.28
C PHE A 80 16.07 -18.14 -29.27
N THR A 81 15.77 -19.42 -29.11
CA THR A 81 16.70 -20.54 -29.21
C THR A 81 16.25 -21.51 -30.31
N ASN A 82 17.21 -22.15 -30.99
CA ASN A 82 16.93 -23.19 -31.98
C ASN A 82 17.59 -24.50 -31.53
N LEU A 83 16.83 -25.33 -30.82
CA LEU A 83 17.35 -26.58 -30.27
C LEU A 83 17.10 -27.78 -31.19
N ASN A 84 15.97 -27.76 -31.90
CA ASN A 84 15.49 -28.91 -32.67
C ASN A 84 14.82 -28.47 -33.99
N PRO A 85 14.50 -29.42 -34.91
CA PRO A 85 13.90 -29.07 -36.20
C PRO A 85 12.55 -28.35 -36.12
N ILE A 86 11.80 -28.51 -35.01
CA ILE A 86 10.52 -27.82 -34.81
C ILE A 86 10.78 -26.34 -34.54
N ASP A 87 11.73 -26.02 -33.65
CA ASP A 87 12.15 -24.63 -33.42
C ASP A 87 12.67 -23.98 -34.69
N ASN A 88 13.50 -24.69 -35.46
CA ASN A 88 13.99 -24.19 -36.74
C ASN A 88 12.83 -23.82 -37.68
N THR A 89 11.83 -24.69 -37.79
CA THR A 89 10.65 -24.45 -38.65
C THR A 89 9.87 -23.22 -38.19
N ALA A 90 9.62 -23.09 -36.89
CA ALA A 90 8.93 -21.93 -36.32
C ALA A 90 9.72 -20.62 -36.55
N ILE A 91 11.05 -20.65 -36.37
CA ILE A 91 11.93 -19.49 -36.61
C ILE A 91 11.92 -19.11 -38.10
N GLN A 92 11.92 -20.06 -39.04
CA GLN A 92 11.80 -19.73 -40.47
C GLN A 92 10.46 -19.04 -40.79
N HIS A 93 9.37 -19.40 -40.11
CA HIS A 93 8.12 -18.66 -40.20
C HIS A 93 8.25 -17.23 -39.65
N LEU A 94 8.98 -17.01 -38.56
CA LEU A 94 9.28 -15.65 -38.07
C LEU A 94 10.11 -14.84 -39.07
N ILE A 95 11.13 -15.43 -39.70
CA ILE A 95 11.99 -14.78 -40.71
C ILE A 95 11.14 -14.34 -41.92
N THR A 96 10.20 -15.18 -42.34
CA THR A 96 9.29 -14.88 -43.46
C THR A 96 8.12 -13.97 -43.07
N GLY A 97 8.04 -13.54 -41.81
CA GLY A 97 7.02 -12.62 -41.31
C GLY A 97 5.69 -13.25 -40.91
N ASN A 98 5.60 -14.59 -40.87
CA ASN A 98 4.40 -15.32 -40.44
C ASN A 98 4.49 -15.65 -38.94
N LYS A 99 4.22 -14.65 -38.10
CA LYS A 99 4.28 -14.76 -36.63
C LYS A 99 3.26 -15.77 -36.11
N GLU A 100 2.05 -15.77 -36.65
CA GLU A 100 0.92 -16.59 -36.22
C GLU A 100 1.24 -18.08 -36.39
N LYS A 101 1.91 -18.45 -37.48
CA LYS A 101 2.29 -19.85 -37.71
C LYS A 101 3.35 -20.33 -36.74
N ALA A 102 4.30 -19.47 -36.37
CA ALA A 102 5.30 -19.79 -35.35
C ALA A 102 4.65 -20.00 -33.98
N ILE A 103 3.67 -19.16 -33.62
CA ILE A 103 2.85 -19.34 -32.41
C ILE A 103 2.16 -20.71 -32.47
N GLU A 104 1.41 -21.02 -33.53
CA GLU A 104 0.70 -22.31 -33.66
C GLU A 104 1.62 -23.53 -33.48
N ILE A 105 2.85 -23.46 -33.99
CA ILE A 105 3.83 -24.56 -33.87
C ILE A 105 4.27 -24.75 -32.42
N TRP A 106 4.66 -23.68 -31.72
CA TRP A 106 5.11 -23.78 -30.34
C TRP A 106 3.96 -24.02 -29.35
N ASP A 107 2.77 -23.51 -29.65
CA ASP A 107 1.58 -23.65 -28.80
C ASP A 107 1.18 -25.14 -28.72
N LYS A 108 1.25 -25.86 -29.84
CA LYS A 108 1.09 -27.33 -29.90
C LYS A 108 2.05 -28.09 -28.97
N LEU A 109 3.17 -27.50 -28.55
CA LEU A 109 4.14 -28.13 -27.65
C LEU A 109 4.05 -27.66 -26.20
N THR A 110 3.31 -26.59 -25.92
CA THR A 110 3.32 -25.87 -24.63
C THR A 110 1.93 -25.74 -24.00
N ASP A 111 0.88 -25.65 -24.81
CA ASP A 111 -0.49 -25.53 -24.35
C ASP A 111 -0.90 -26.76 -23.53
N GLU A 112 -1.39 -26.49 -22.31
CA GLU A 112 -1.73 -27.47 -21.26
C GLU A 112 -0.70 -28.59 -21.02
N LYS A 113 0.57 -28.36 -21.37
CA LYS A 113 1.66 -29.33 -21.27
C LYS A 113 2.64 -28.98 -20.16
N GLU A 114 3.29 -30.02 -19.64
CA GLU A 114 4.43 -29.89 -18.74
C GLU A 114 5.72 -29.66 -19.53
N VAL A 115 6.67 -29.01 -18.87
CA VAL A 115 8.00 -28.76 -19.44
C VAL A 115 8.84 -30.04 -19.33
N THR A 116 9.46 -30.42 -20.43
CA THR A 116 10.30 -31.61 -20.57
C THR A 116 11.55 -31.28 -21.39
N SER A 117 12.52 -32.19 -21.40
CA SER A 117 13.76 -32.06 -22.19
C SER A 117 13.51 -31.94 -23.71
N LYS A 118 12.30 -32.27 -24.19
CA LYS A 118 11.92 -32.23 -25.61
C LYS A 118 11.24 -30.93 -26.04
N ASN A 119 10.67 -30.15 -25.11
CA ASN A 119 9.87 -28.96 -25.43
C ASN A 119 10.25 -27.70 -24.64
N PHE A 120 11.26 -27.74 -23.77
CA PHE A 120 11.66 -26.57 -22.98
C PHE A 120 12.02 -25.34 -23.86
N SER A 121 12.61 -25.56 -25.03
CA SER A 121 12.91 -24.49 -25.99
C SER A 121 11.64 -23.83 -26.54
N ALA A 122 10.57 -24.61 -26.75
CA ALA A 122 9.27 -24.09 -27.18
C ALA A 122 8.66 -23.17 -26.10
N PHE A 123 8.73 -23.55 -24.81
CA PHE A 123 8.30 -22.69 -23.70
C PHE A 123 9.07 -21.35 -23.66
N ASN A 124 10.38 -21.40 -23.88
CA ASN A 124 11.18 -20.19 -23.99
C ASN A 124 10.71 -19.34 -25.19
N ASN A 125 10.63 -19.94 -26.37
CA ASN A 125 10.36 -19.20 -27.61
C ASN A 125 8.95 -18.60 -27.63
N ILE A 126 7.92 -19.37 -27.27
CA ILE A 126 6.55 -18.86 -27.22
C ILE A 126 6.38 -17.80 -26.14
N GLY A 127 7.03 -17.98 -24.98
CA GLY A 127 7.02 -16.98 -23.93
C GLY A 127 7.64 -15.66 -24.40
N THR A 128 8.69 -15.71 -25.23
CA THR A 128 9.29 -14.49 -25.83
C THR A 128 8.30 -13.78 -26.76
N LEU A 129 7.52 -14.51 -27.58
CA LEU A 129 6.49 -13.90 -28.43
C LEU A 129 5.36 -13.28 -27.62
N TYR A 130 4.78 -14.03 -26.69
CA TYR A 130 3.68 -13.57 -25.85
C TYR A 130 4.05 -12.33 -25.00
N LEU A 131 5.30 -12.22 -24.55
CA LEU A 131 5.81 -11.03 -23.85
C LEU A 131 5.94 -9.78 -24.74
N LEU A 132 5.93 -9.92 -26.07
CA LEU A 132 5.95 -8.81 -27.03
C LEU A 132 4.55 -8.32 -27.41
N GLU A 133 3.50 -9.10 -27.11
CA GLU A 133 2.14 -8.72 -27.45
C GLU A 133 1.62 -7.58 -26.57
N ASN A 134 0.48 -7.01 -26.98
CA ASN A 134 -0.15 -5.90 -26.27
C ASN A 134 -1.26 -6.35 -25.30
N SER A 135 -1.83 -7.56 -25.48
CA SER A 135 -2.86 -8.05 -24.57
C SER A 135 -2.26 -8.44 -23.22
N LYS A 136 -2.98 -8.12 -22.14
CA LYS A 136 -2.63 -8.58 -20.79
C LYS A 136 -2.67 -10.10 -20.70
N GLU A 137 -3.61 -10.75 -21.38
CA GLU A 137 -3.75 -12.20 -21.34
C GLU A 137 -2.57 -12.91 -22.02
N GLU A 138 -2.15 -12.40 -23.19
CA GLU A 138 -0.98 -12.92 -23.90
C GLU A 138 0.29 -12.71 -23.05
N ILE A 139 0.51 -11.51 -22.51
CA ILE A 139 1.64 -11.26 -21.61
C ILE A 139 1.64 -12.22 -20.42
N LYS A 140 0.47 -12.45 -19.81
CA LYS A 140 0.29 -13.40 -18.71
C LYS A 140 0.61 -14.83 -19.10
N GLN A 141 0.21 -15.27 -20.30
CA GLN A 141 0.62 -16.57 -20.86
C GLN A 141 2.15 -16.63 -21.04
N GLY A 142 2.76 -15.56 -21.55
CA GLY A 142 4.20 -15.46 -21.74
C GLY A 142 5.00 -15.57 -20.44
N ILE A 143 4.57 -14.85 -19.39
CA ILE A 143 5.15 -14.94 -18.04
C ILE A 143 4.99 -16.36 -17.50
N THR A 144 3.80 -16.95 -17.64
CA THR A 144 3.51 -18.30 -17.16
C THR A 144 4.42 -19.34 -17.81
N ALA A 145 4.60 -19.28 -19.14
CA ALA A 145 5.48 -20.18 -19.88
C ALA A 145 6.94 -20.08 -19.41
N LYS A 146 7.43 -18.85 -19.15
CA LYS A 146 8.80 -18.61 -18.68
C LYS A 146 9.02 -19.08 -17.25
N ILE A 147 8.09 -18.80 -16.35
CA ILE A 147 8.16 -19.27 -14.96
C ILE A 147 8.09 -20.80 -14.91
N LYS A 148 7.18 -21.43 -15.66
CA LYS A 148 7.11 -22.90 -15.77
C LYS A 148 8.44 -23.50 -16.25
N LEU A 149 9.07 -22.87 -17.26
CA LEU A 149 10.39 -23.29 -17.73
C LEU A 149 11.42 -23.24 -16.62
N ILE A 150 11.54 -22.11 -15.90
CA ILE A 150 12.55 -21.92 -14.85
C ILE A 150 12.34 -22.88 -13.68
N GLU A 151 11.09 -23.18 -13.33
CA GLU A 151 10.74 -24.09 -12.24
C GLU A 151 10.97 -25.57 -12.59
N SER A 152 10.90 -25.92 -13.87
CA SER A 152 11.01 -27.30 -14.33
C SER A 152 12.38 -27.93 -14.08
N GLU A 153 12.45 -29.26 -14.07
CA GLU A 153 13.73 -29.99 -14.04
C GLU A 153 14.55 -29.80 -15.31
N SER A 154 13.89 -29.57 -16.44
CA SER A 154 14.54 -29.28 -17.73
C SER A 154 15.10 -27.87 -17.83
N PHE A 155 15.00 -27.04 -16.79
CA PHE A 155 15.68 -25.75 -16.79
C PHE A 155 17.20 -25.89 -16.84
N GLN A 156 17.76 -26.93 -16.20
CA GLN A 156 19.20 -27.18 -16.28
C GLN A 156 19.64 -27.50 -17.71
N ASP A 157 18.83 -28.23 -18.47
CA ASP A 157 19.09 -28.51 -19.90
C ASP A 157 19.08 -27.22 -20.73
N PHE A 158 18.13 -26.31 -20.44
CA PHE A 158 18.10 -24.99 -21.06
C PHE A 158 19.36 -24.18 -20.73
N VAL A 159 19.80 -24.19 -19.47
CA VAL A 159 21.01 -23.48 -19.02
C VAL A 159 22.25 -23.98 -19.76
N HIS A 160 22.45 -25.30 -19.85
CA HIS A 160 23.58 -25.89 -20.58
C HIS A 160 23.51 -25.64 -22.10
N THR A 161 22.33 -25.33 -22.63
CA THR A 161 22.17 -24.99 -24.05
C THR A 161 22.65 -23.57 -24.36
N VAL A 162 22.64 -22.66 -23.39
CA VAL A 162 22.94 -21.22 -23.60
C VAL A 162 24.17 -20.72 -22.84
N ALA A 163 24.62 -21.46 -21.84
CA ALA A 163 25.81 -21.21 -21.03
C ALA A 163 26.71 -22.46 -21.02
N ASP A 164 27.86 -22.35 -20.34
CA ASP A 164 28.79 -23.48 -20.18
C ASP A 164 28.12 -24.71 -19.53
N GLU A 165 28.49 -25.92 -19.97
CA GLU A 165 27.92 -27.19 -19.48
C GLU A 165 28.20 -27.45 -17.99
N THR A 166 29.19 -26.78 -17.39
CA THR A 166 29.50 -26.87 -15.96
C THR A 166 28.75 -25.83 -15.12
N PHE A 167 28.01 -24.91 -15.75
CA PHE A 167 27.31 -23.84 -15.04
C PHE A 167 26.04 -24.35 -14.35
N SER A 168 26.03 -24.26 -13.03
CA SER A 168 24.86 -24.54 -12.20
C SER A 168 24.14 -23.25 -11.81
N ILE A 169 22.82 -23.30 -11.73
CA ILE A 169 21.98 -22.14 -11.41
C ILE A 169 21.01 -22.44 -10.28
N ASP A 170 20.80 -21.45 -9.40
CA ASP A 170 19.72 -21.48 -8.43
C ASP A 170 18.41 -21.06 -9.12
N LYS A 171 17.47 -22.00 -9.27
CA LYS A 171 16.16 -21.76 -9.91
C LYS A 171 15.39 -20.62 -9.21
N ASN A 172 15.38 -20.60 -7.88
CA ASN A 172 14.67 -19.55 -7.13
C ASN A 172 15.30 -18.19 -7.39
N LYS A 173 16.63 -18.11 -7.37
CA LYS A 173 17.32 -16.85 -7.66
C LYS A 173 17.08 -16.39 -9.09
N GLN A 174 17.00 -17.32 -10.04
CA GLN A 174 16.71 -17.00 -11.43
C GLN A 174 15.27 -16.51 -11.62
N ILE A 175 14.29 -17.06 -10.89
CA ILE A 175 12.92 -16.54 -10.84
C ILE A 175 12.92 -15.10 -10.34
N GLU A 176 13.64 -14.79 -9.26
CA GLU A 176 13.75 -13.44 -8.72
C GLU A 176 14.31 -12.45 -9.78
N ILE A 177 15.39 -12.82 -10.45
CA ILE A 177 16.02 -11.99 -11.49
C ILE A 177 15.06 -11.75 -12.66
N PHE A 178 14.36 -12.80 -13.10
CA PHE A 178 13.39 -12.68 -14.19
C PHE A 178 12.21 -11.77 -13.82
N ILE A 179 11.69 -11.90 -12.59
CA ILE A 179 10.63 -11.03 -12.08
C ILE A 179 11.12 -9.58 -12.00
N ASP A 180 12.29 -9.32 -11.43
CA ASP A 180 12.83 -7.96 -11.28
C ASP A 180 13.03 -7.27 -12.64
N GLU A 181 13.48 -8.02 -13.65
CA GLU A 181 13.57 -7.51 -15.02
C GLU A 181 12.17 -7.15 -15.56
N LEU A 182 11.19 -8.05 -15.46
CA LEU A 182 9.82 -7.77 -15.89
C LEU A 182 9.20 -6.57 -15.16
N LEU A 183 9.36 -6.47 -13.84
CA LEU A 183 8.86 -5.33 -13.05
C LEU A 183 9.49 -4.02 -13.53
N THR A 184 10.77 -4.03 -13.89
CA THR A 184 11.46 -2.87 -14.48
C THR A 184 10.83 -2.49 -15.83
N GLN A 185 10.47 -3.48 -16.66
CA GLN A 185 9.80 -3.25 -17.95
C GLN A 185 8.35 -2.79 -17.83
N PHE A 186 7.66 -3.19 -16.76
CA PHE A 186 6.26 -2.85 -16.48
C PHE A 186 6.08 -1.55 -15.72
N LYS A 187 7.17 -1.02 -15.15
CA LYS A 187 7.18 0.28 -14.47
C LYS A 187 6.54 1.36 -15.35
N GLN A 188 5.59 2.12 -14.78
CA GLN A 188 4.79 3.15 -15.46
C GLN A 188 3.81 2.66 -16.53
N LYS A 189 3.85 1.38 -16.95
CA LYS A 189 2.88 0.80 -17.91
C LYS A 189 1.66 0.21 -17.21
N TYR A 190 1.88 -0.44 -16.06
CA TYR A 190 0.83 -1.11 -15.30
C TYR A 190 0.84 -0.63 -13.84
N SER A 191 -0.34 -0.56 -13.23
CA SER A 191 -0.49 -0.42 -11.79
C SER A 191 -0.03 -1.67 -11.06
N THR A 192 0.15 -1.58 -9.73
CA THR A 192 0.49 -2.75 -8.90
C THR A 192 -0.55 -3.86 -9.01
N ALA A 193 -1.84 -3.53 -9.03
CA ALA A 193 -2.92 -4.51 -9.16
C ALA A 193 -2.88 -5.23 -10.51
N GLU A 194 -2.73 -4.48 -11.60
CA GLU A 194 -2.60 -5.06 -12.95
C GLU A 194 -1.33 -5.89 -13.08
N THR A 195 -0.23 -5.45 -12.46
CA THR A 195 1.02 -6.22 -12.46
C THR A 195 0.83 -7.55 -11.73
N MET A 196 0.22 -7.56 -10.55
CA MET A 196 -0.09 -8.80 -9.81
C MET A 196 -0.97 -9.75 -10.63
N GLU A 197 -1.95 -9.22 -11.37
CA GLU A 197 -2.83 -10.00 -12.24
C GLU A 197 -2.05 -10.70 -13.37
N LEU A 198 -1.02 -10.05 -13.95
CA LEU A 198 -0.17 -10.66 -14.98
C LEU A 198 0.60 -11.90 -14.48
N PHE A 199 0.80 -12.04 -13.17
CA PHE A 199 1.46 -13.21 -12.58
C PHE A 199 0.46 -14.21 -11.97
N SER A 200 -0.85 -13.99 -12.06
CA SER A 200 -1.85 -14.75 -11.27
C SER A 200 -1.86 -16.27 -11.54
N ASN A 201 -1.33 -16.71 -12.68
CA ASN A 201 -1.21 -18.13 -13.05
C ASN A 201 0.09 -18.78 -12.52
N CYS A 202 1.00 -18.01 -11.94
CA CYS A 202 2.25 -18.49 -11.35
C CYS A 202 2.04 -19.00 -9.92
N ASN A 203 2.89 -19.94 -9.49
CA ASN A 203 2.75 -20.60 -8.20
C ASN A 203 3.29 -19.77 -7.01
N GLY A 204 3.26 -20.39 -5.83
CA GLY A 204 3.59 -19.77 -4.54
C GLY A 204 4.97 -19.11 -4.43
N THR A 205 6.02 -19.59 -5.11
CA THR A 205 7.35 -18.96 -5.01
C THR A 205 7.35 -17.58 -5.68
N THR A 206 6.83 -17.52 -6.91
CA THR A 206 6.67 -16.27 -7.67
C THR A 206 5.76 -15.30 -6.93
N GLN A 207 4.59 -15.77 -6.48
CA GLN A 207 3.62 -14.94 -5.75
C GLN A 207 4.18 -14.41 -4.43
N LYS A 208 4.94 -15.23 -3.68
CA LYS A 208 5.59 -14.82 -2.44
C LYS A 208 6.64 -13.74 -2.68
N TYR A 209 7.44 -13.86 -3.75
CA TYR A 209 8.45 -12.87 -4.09
C TYR A 209 7.83 -11.54 -4.52
N LEU A 210 6.80 -11.57 -5.39
CA LEU A 210 6.06 -10.39 -5.81
C LEU A 210 5.40 -9.68 -4.63
N SER A 211 4.73 -10.45 -3.76
CA SER A 211 4.12 -9.92 -2.54
C SER A 211 5.16 -9.21 -1.67
N LYS A 212 6.33 -9.81 -1.46
CA LYS A 212 7.44 -9.17 -0.73
C LYS A 212 7.85 -7.84 -1.40
N LYS A 213 8.08 -7.83 -2.71
CA LYS A 213 8.52 -6.63 -3.46
C LYS A 213 7.52 -5.48 -3.36
N PHE A 214 6.23 -5.75 -3.49
CA PHE A 214 5.22 -4.71 -3.46
C PHE A 214 4.83 -4.25 -2.05
N THR A 215 5.18 -5.02 -1.03
CA THR A 215 4.90 -4.67 0.37
C THR A 215 6.06 -3.88 1.01
N GLU A 216 7.30 -4.07 0.55
CA GLU A 216 8.50 -3.49 1.17
C GLU A 216 8.45 -1.97 1.32
N GLU A 217 8.13 -1.23 0.25
CA GLU A 217 8.03 0.23 0.30
C GLU A 217 6.87 0.72 1.19
N PRO A 218 5.61 0.21 1.07
CA PRO A 218 4.54 0.56 1.99
C PRO A 218 4.85 0.25 3.46
N ILE A 219 5.48 -0.89 3.75
CA ILE A 219 5.92 -1.24 5.11
C ILE A 219 6.88 -0.18 5.64
N HIS A 220 7.93 0.11 4.88
CA HIS A 220 8.94 1.09 5.28
C HIS A 220 8.35 2.48 5.52
N LYS A 221 7.46 2.96 4.63
CA LYS A 221 6.77 4.24 4.80
C LYS A 221 5.96 4.30 6.10
N ILE A 222 5.21 3.24 6.41
CA ILE A 222 4.43 3.17 7.65
C ILE A 222 5.34 3.21 8.88
N GLU A 223 6.40 2.40 8.89
CA GLU A 223 7.36 2.36 10.00
C GLU A 223 7.99 3.73 10.26
N VAL A 224 8.39 4.43 9.19
CA VAL A 224 8.95 5.79 9.27
C VAL A 224 7.91 6.78 9.81
N GLN A 225 6.65 6.72 9.39
CA GLN A 225 5.60 7.61 9.89
C GLN A 225 5.32 7.38 11.38
N ILE A 226 5.28 6.12 11.83
CA ILE A 226 5.14 5.77 13.25
C ILE A 226 6.30 6.34 14.05
N GLU A 227 7.54 6.10 13.63
CA GLU A 227 8.73 6.59 14.33
C GLU A 227 8.76 8.12 14.42
N GLN A 228 8.38 8.81 13.34
CA GLN A 228 8.27 10.27 13.32
C GLN A 228 7.19 10.77 14.30
N CYS A 229 6.03 10.10 14.35
CA CYS A 229 4.96 10.43 15.30
C CYS A 229 5.43 10.26 16.74
N THR A 230 6.03 9.11 17.07
CA THR A 230 6.56 8.82 18.41
C THR A 230 7.56 9.87 18.86
N LYS A 231 8.50 10.28 17.98
CA LYS A 231 9.49 11.33 18.27
C LYS A 231 8.87 12.71 18.47
N LYS A 232 7.84 13.06 17.68
CA LYS A 232 7.13 14.34 17.80
C LYS A 232 6.31 14.40 19.10
N ARG A 233 5.51 13.37 19.38
CA ARG A 233 4.71 13.23 20.61
C ARG A 233 5.58 13.32 21.87
N ALA A 234 6.72 12.61 21.90
CA ALA A 234 7.60 12.62 23.06
C ALA A 234 8.20 14.01 23.37
N LYS A 235 8.34 14.88 22.37
CA LYS A 235 8.86 16.25 22.52
C LYS A 235 7.77 17.26 22.85
N ASP A 236 6.55 17.01 22.39
CA ASP A 236 5.44 17.97 22.40
C ASP A 236 4.12 17.21 22.54
N LYS A 237 3.78 16.84 23.78
CA LYS A 237 2.57 16.08 24.10
C LYS A 237 1.30 16.88 23.85
N ILE A 238 1.36 18.20 23.98
CA ILE A 238 0.19 19.06 23.80
C ILE A 238 -0.27 19.12 22.33
N ASN A 239 0.62 18.86 21.38
CA ASN A 239 0.28 18.71 19.96
C ASN A 239 0.01 17.25 19.54
N ALA A 240 -0.07 16.30 20.48
CA ALA A 240 -0.26 14.89 20.16
C ALA A 240 -1.55 14.61 19.37
N TYR A 241 -2.61 15.39 19.57
CA TYR A 241 -3.82 15.30 18.76
C TYR A 241 -3.56 15.48 17.26
N LYS A 242 -2.81 16.52 16.90
CA LYS A 242 -2.44 16.79 15.50
C LYS A 242 -1.53 15.69 14.95
N PHE A 243 -0.53 15.27 15.72
CA PHE A 243 0.41 14.23 15.27
C PHE A 243 -0.28 12.90 14.97
N ALA A 244 -1.28 12.51 15.79
CA ALA A 244 -2.07 11.31 15.54
C ALA A 244 -2.90 11.40 14.25
N LYS A 245 -3.52 12.56 13.99
CA LYS A 245 -4.28 12.78 12.74
C LYS A 245 -3.37 12.74 11.51
N ASP A 246 -2.19 13.35 11.61
CA ASP A 246 -1.18 13.31 10.54
C ASP A 246 -0.72 11.85 10.30
N LEU A 247 -0.41 11.09 11.37
CA LEU A 247 -0.04 9.68 11.29
C LEU A 247 -1.11 8.86 10.57
N TYR A 248 -2.38 9.01 10.96
CA TYR A 248 -3.47 8.30 10.31
C TYR A 248 -3.60 8.67 8.83
N SER A 249 -3.60 9.96 8.51
CA SER A 249 -3.73 10.45 7.14
C SER A 249 -2.59 9.93 6.25
N ASN A 250 -1.35 9.97 6.75
CA ASN A 250 -0.14 9.60 6.00
C ASN A 250 0.09 8.09 5.87
N THR A 251 -0.66 7.26 6.59
CA THR A 251 -0.51 5.79 6.55
C THR A 251 -1.71 5.07 5.96
N LYS A 252 -2.85 5.77 5.80
CA LYS A 252 -4.11 5.17 5.35
C LYS A 252 -4.01 4.51 3.96
N SER A 253 -3.39 5.18 2.99
CA SER A 253 -3.21 4.67 1.63
C SER A 253 -2.34 3.42 1.60
N GLU A 254 -1.20 3.46 2.28
CA GLU A 254 -0.20 2.41 2.37
C GLU A 254 -0.77 1.18 3.08
N LEU A 255 -1.48 1.40 4.18
CA LEU A 255 -2.13 0.31 4.93
C LEU A 255 -3.24 -0.36 4.11
N THR A 256 -4.00 0.43 3.33
CA THR A 256 -5.04 -0.09 2.43
C THR A 256 -4.41 -0.91 1.30
N LEU A 257 -3.33 -0.41 0.70
CA LEU A 257 -2.58 -1.13 -0.33
C LEU A 257 -2.03 -2.45 0.21
N LEU A 258 -1.36 -2.44 1.37
CA LEU A 258 -0.88 -3.65 2.03
C LEU A 258 -2.01 -4.66 2.24
N LYS A 259 -3.14 -4.21 2.78
CA LYS A 259 -4.32 -5.07 2.99
C LYS A 259 -4.79 -5.73 1.69
N SER A 260 -4.76 -5.01 0.57
CA SER A 260 -5.19 -5.53 -0.73
C SER A 260 -4.23 -6.59 -1.30
N ILE A 261 -2.93 -6.48 -0.99
CA ILE A 261 -1.89 -7.39 -1.50
C ILE A 261 -1.81 -8.67 -0.65
N VAL A 262 -1.74 -8.53 0.68
CA VAL A 262 -1.48 -9.67 1.58
C VAL A 262 -2.71 -10.18 2.33
N GLY A 263 -3.83 -9.44 2.26
CA GLY A 263 -5.05 -9.75 3.01
C GLY A 263 -5.01 -9.31 4.47
N ASN A 264 -6.18 -9.31 5.11
CA ASN A 264 -6.34 -8.88 6.51
C ASN A 264 -5.85 -9.91 7.55
N SER A 265 -5.63 -11.16 7.12
CA SER A 265 -5.18 -12.26 7.99
C SER A 265 -3.66 -12.29 8.16
N ASN A 266 -2.92 -11.61 7.26
CA ASN A 266 -1.46 -11.57 7.24
C ASN A 266 -0.87 -10.96 8.53
N LEU A 267 0.14 -11.61 9.10
CA LEU A 267 0.75 -11.23 10.36
C LEU A 267 1.38 -9.83 10.30
N GLN A 268 2.10 -9.50 9.23
CA GLN A 268 2.78 -8.23 9.08
C GLN A 268 1.80 -7.07 8.92
N TYR A 269 0.73 -7.26 8.14
CA TYR A 269 -0.37 -6.30 8.06
C TYR A 269 -0.99 -6.04 9.44
N LYS A 270 -1.34 -7.10 10.19
CA LYS A 270 -1.92 -7.00 11.53
C LYS A 270 -1.00 -6.25 12.48
N MET A 271 0.30 -6.57 12.46
CA MET A 271 1.30 -5.90 13.29
C MET A 271 1.39 -4.40 12.99
N LEU A 272 1.45 -4.01 11.72
CA LEU A 272 1.53 -2.60 11.33
C LEU A 272 0.26 -1.83 11.67
N ALA A 273 -0.92 -2.39 11.38
CA ALA A 273 -2.20 -1.80 11.77
C ALA A 273 -2.27 -1.57 13.28
N ASP A 274 -1.91 -2.58 14.07
CA ASP A 274 -1.87 -2.47 15.52
C ASP A 274 -0.83 -1.48 16.04
N ASN A 275 0.34 -1.38 15.39
CA ASN A 275 1.36 -0.40 15.80
C ASN A 275 0.89 1.03 15.54
N ILE A 276 0.21 1.30 14.41
CA ILE A 276 -0.46 2.58 14.15
C ILE A 276 -1.51 2.85 15.23
N ALA A 277 -2.39 1.87 15.51
CA ALA A 277 -3.44 2.02 16.51
C ALA A 277 -2.89 2.30 17.92
N LYS A 278 -1.81 1.60 18.32
CA LYS A 278 -1.14 1.81 19.60
C LYS A 278 -0.53 3.20 19.73
N GLU A 279 0.13 3.70 18.67
CA GLU A 279 0.71 5.05 18.70
C GLU A 279 -0.38 6.12 18.74
N ILE A 280 -1.47 5.99 17.96
CA ILE A 280 -2.64 6.89 18.03
C ILE A 280 -3.28 6.87 19.42
N LEU A 281 -3.45 5.69 20.02
CA LEU A 281 -3.96 5.56 21.38
C LEU A 281 -3.04 6.26 22.39
N GLN A 282 -1.72 6.11 22.23
CA GLN A 282 -0.78 6.79 23.12
C GLN A 282 -0.82 8.32 22.93
N CYS A 283 -1.00 8.82 21.71
CA CYS A 283 -1.27 10.24 21.47
C CYS A 283 -2.54 10.71 22.20
N SER A 284 -3.59 9.89 22.23
CA SER A 284 -4.81 10.20 22.97
C SER A 284 -4.55 10.40 24.46
N VAL A 285 -3.81 9.47 25.07
CA VAL A 285 -3.48 9.51 26.50
C VAL A 285 -2.58 10.70 26.83
N ASP A 286 -1.52 10.91 26.04
CA ASP A 286 -0.59 12.00 26.28
C ASP A 286 -1.26 13.37 26.08
N TYR A 287 -2.12 13.51 25.07
CA TYR A 287 -2.87 14.73 24.82
C TYR A 287 -3.83 15.06 25.99
N PHE A 288 -4.56 14.05 26.46
CA PHE A 288 -5.49 14.20 27.57
C PHE A 288 -4.75 14.64 28.84
N ASN A 289 -3.72 13.89 29.24
CA ASN A 289 -2.96 14.17 30.47
C ASN A 289 -2.32 15.56 30.44
N GLU A 290 -1.66 15.91 29.33
CA GLU A 290 -0.99 17.20 29.20
C GLU A 290 -1.99 18.38 29.15
N SER A 291 -3.15 18.20 28.51
CA SER A 291 -4.19 19.24 28.46
C SER A 291 -4.85 19.46 29.82
N GLN A 292 -5.06 18.38 30.56
CA GLN A 292 -5.56 18.43 31.93
C GLN A 292 -4.57 19.12 32.88
N GLU A 293 -3.28 18.82 32.79
CA GLU A 293 -2.24 19.47 33.60
C GLU A 293 -2.08 20.97 33.30
N GLN A 294 -2.26 21.36 32.04
CA GLN A 294 -2.13 22.76 31.59
C GLN A 294 -3.41 23.59 31.76
N ASP A 295 -4.47 23.02 32.36
CA ASP A 295 -5.77 23.66 32.57
C ASP A 295 -6.30 24.35 31.30
N LYS A 296 -6.13 23.68 30.15
CA LYS A 296 -6.61 24.23 28.88
C LYS A 296 -8.12 24.06 28.80
N SER A 297 -8.80 25.19 28.61
CA SER A 297 -10.23 25.32 28.29
C SER A 297 -10.59 24.83 26.87
N ASN A 298 -9.95 23.74 26.41
CA ASN A 298 -10.33 23.08 25.16
C ASN A 298 -10.96 21.73 25.50
N ASN A 299 -11.95 21.32 24.71
CA ASN A 299 -12.62 20.01 24.71
C ASN A 299 -11.68 18.79 24.48
N TYR A 300 -10.71 18.62 25.37
CA TYR A 300 -9.61 17.67 25.28
C TYR A 300 -10.11 16.24 25.51
N LEU A 301 -11.16 16.07 26.31
CA LEU A 301 -11.81 14.80 26.54
C LEU A 301 -12.48 14.27 25.26
N GLU A 302 -13.20 15.12 24.52
CA GLU A 302 -13.79 14.71 23.23
C GLU A 302 -12.72 14.45 22.17
N GLU A 303 -11.66 15.25 22.13
CA GLU A 303 -10.56 15.05 21.19
C GLU A 303 -9.75 13.76 21.48
N ALA A 304 -9.47 13.47 22.75
CA ALA A 304 -8.91 12.19 23.18
C ALA A 304 -9.86 11.04 22.80
N MET A 305 -11.16 11.16 23.08
CA MET A 305 -12.15 10.16 22.71
C MET A 305 -12.19 9.91 21.18
N LYS A 306 -12.07 10.97 20.36
CA LYS A 306 -11.97 10.85 18.89
C LYS A 306 -10.74 10.05 18.47
N LEU A 307 -9.58 10.28 19.10
CA LEU A 307 -8.37 9.51 18.82
C LEU A 307 -8.49 8.05 19.27
N ALA A 308 -9.03 7.78 20.46
CA ALA A 308 -9.24 6.43 20.94
C ALA A 308 -10.15 5.62 20.01
N LYS A 309 -11.26 6.21 19.54
CA LYS A 309 -12.14 5.61 18.53
C LYS A 309 -11.45 5.42 17.18
N LEU A 310 -10.59 6.35 16.77
CA LEU A 310 -9.79 6.20 15.56
C LEU A 310 -8.83 4.99 15.68
N ALA A 311 -8.15 4.84 16.82
CA ALA A 311 -7.32 3.67 17.11
C ALA A 311 -8.13 2.36 17.07
N GLU A 312 -9.36 2.36 17.60
CA GLU A 312 -10.25 1.19 17.58
C GLU A 312 -10.55 0.74 16.15
N SER A 313 -10.80 1.70 15.25
CA SER A 313 -11.12 1.41 13.85
C SER A 313 -9.97 0.78 13.05
N ILE A 314 -8.73 0.92 13.54
CA ILE A 314 -7.51 0.45 12.88
C ILE A 314 -7.03 -0.86 13.52
N ALA A 315 -7.19 -1.01 14.84
CA ALA A 315 -6.75 -2.17 15.60
C ALA A 315 -7.34 -3.46 15.03
N VAL A 316 -6.49 -4.47 14.85
CA VAL A 316 -6.87 -5.76 14.27
C VAL A 316 -6.85 -6.86 15.32
N ASN A 317 -5.77 -6.98 16.09
CA ASN A 317 -5.65 -8.06 17.09
C ASN A 317 -6.44 -7.73 18.36
N ASP A 318 -6.93 -8.78 19.01
CA ASP A 318 -7.79 -8.66 20.19
C ASP A 318 -7.10 -7.96 21.36
N ALA A 319 -5.80 -8.21 21.57
CA ALA A 319 -5.04 -7.54 22.62
C ALA A 319 -5.03 -6.01 22.45
N THR A 320 -4.81 -5.53 21.22
CA THR A 320 -4.82 -4.09 20.92
C THR A 320 -6.23 -3.51 21.03
N LYS A 321 -7.24 -4.22 20.51
CA LYS A 321 -8.65 -3.81 20.64
C LYS A 321 -9.10 -3.70 22.09
N ASN A 322 -8.76 -4.67 22.93
CA ASN A 322 -9.12 -4.65 24.34
C ASN A 322 -8.50 -3.44 25.06
N LYS A 323 -7.21 -3.17 24.83
CA LYS A 323 -6.55 -1.98 25.41
C LYS A 323 -7.19 -0.67 24.95
N VAL A 324 -7.57 -0.57 23.67
CA VAL A 324 -8.28 0.61 23.16
C VAL A 324 -9.66 0.74 23.82
N LYS A 325 -10.42 -0.35 23.94
CA LYS A 325 -11.74 -0.36 24.58
C LYS A 325 -11.68 0.03 26.05
N GLU A 326 -10.68 -0.43 26.78
CA GLU A 326 -10.45 -0.02 28.17
C GLU A 326 -10.26 1.50 28.26
N ASN A 327 -9.44 2.09 27.39
CA ASN A 327 -9.23 3.55 27.36
C ASN A 327 -10.51 4.30 26.97
N ILE A 328 -11.27 3.80 26.01
CA ILE A 328 -12.58 4.38 25.65
C ILE A 328 -13.53 4.34 26.85
N SER A 329 -13.58 3.23 27.59
CA SER A 329 -14.40 3.12 28.82
C SER A 329 -13.99 4.16 29.85
N THR A 330 -12.68 4.30 30.10
CA THR A 330 -12.16 5.30 31.05
C THR A 330 -12.56 6.73 30.65
N LEU A 331 -12.39 7.10 29.37
CA LEU A 331 -12.78 8.42 28.89
C LEU A 331 -14.32 8.62 28.95
N GLN A 332 -15.10 7.57 28.76
CA GLN A 332 -16.56 7.63 28.85
C GLN A 332 -17.02 7.82 30.30
N GLU A 333 -16.43 7.09 31.25
CA GLU A 333 -16.71 7.24 32.69
C GLU A 333 -16.38 8.66 33.18
N MET A 334 -15.27 9.24 32.70
CA MET A 334 -14.90 10.63 32.99
C MET A 334 -15.98 11.60 32.48
N LYS A 335 -16.45 11.41 31.24
CA LYS A 335 -17.51 12.22 30.64
C LYS A 335 -18.84 12.11 31.40
N ASP A 336 -19.21 10.88 31.76
CA ASP A 336 -20.46 10.62 32.47
C ASP A 336 -20.44 11.23 33.88
N ARG A 337 -19.25 11.29 34.50
CA ARG A 337 -19.03 11.97 35.78
C ARG A 337 -19.21 13.49 35.65
N GLU A 338 -18.56 14.13 34.69
CA GLU A 338 -18.73 15.57 34.43
C GLU A 338 -20.20 15.91 34.19
N LEU A 339 -20.89 15.12 33.37
CA LEU A 339 -22.32 15.31 33.11
C LEU A 339 -23.17 15.14 34.38
N SER A 340 -22.83 14.17 35.23
CA SER A 340 -23.53 13.94 36.50
C SER A 340 -23.34 15.11 37.47
N GLU A 341 -22.13 15.67 37.56
CA GLU A 341 -21.82 16.85 38.37
C GLU A 341 -22.63 18.07 37.90
N ILE A 342 -22.73 18.28 36.57
CA ILE A 342 -23.58 19.34 35.98
C ILE A 342 -25.05 19.13 36.33
N VAL A 343 -25.57 17.91 36.18
CA VAL A 343 -26.99 17.61 36.48
C VAL A 343 -27.28 17.83 37.96
N MET A 344 -26.39 17.42 38.86
CA MET A 344 -26.54 17.68 40.30
C MET A 344 -26.54 19.18 40.60
N PHE A 345 -25.62 19.94 39.99
CA PHE A 345 -25.57 21.40 40.15
C PHE A 345 -26.82 22.09 39.61
N LEU A 346 -27.28 21.76 38.41
CA LEU A 346 -28.50 22.36 37.84
C LEU A 346 -29.76 22.01 38.64
N ASN A 347 -29.82 20.81 39.23
CA ASN A 347 -30.89 20.44 40.14
C ASN A 347 -30.87 21.28 41.42
N SER A 348 -29.69 21.55 42.01
CA SER A 348 -29.61 22.41 43.20
C SER A 348 -29.99 23.86 42.89
N VAL A 349 -29.63 24.37 41.70
CA VAL A 349 -30.09 25.68 41.21
C VAL A 349 -31.61 25.73 41.07
N LYS A 350 -32.21 24.67 40.50
CA LYS A 350 -33.66 24.54 40.35
C LYS A 350 -34.38 24.50 41.70
N GLU A 351 -33.84 23.75 42.67
CA GLU A 351 -34.40 23.69 44.02
C GLU A 351 -34.31 25.04 44.75
N ALA A 352 -33.17 25.72 44.66
CA ALA A 352 -32.99 27.06 45.21
C ALA A 352 -33.95 28.08 44.59
N TYR A 353 -34.15 28.04 43.27
CA TYR A 353 -35.11 28.90 42.58
C TYR A 353 -36.55 28.65 43.07
N ALA A 354 -36.94 27.37 43.19
CA ALA A 354 -38.27 26.99 43.67
C ALA A 354 -38.52 27.39 45.14
N GLU A 355 -37.49 27.34 45.99
CA GLU A 355 -37.59 27.81 47.37
C GLU A 355 -37.70 29.34 47.43
N ASN A 356 -36.86 30.07 46.70
CA ASN A 356 -36.95 31.53 46.62
C ASN A 356 -38.34 31.98 46.13
N GLU A 357 -38.89 31.30 45.11
CA GLU A 357 -40.26 31.57 44.65
C GLU A 357 -41.27 31.37 45.78
N ARG A 358 -41.16 30.27 46.54
CA ARG A 358 -42.07 29.97 47.65
C ARG A 358 -41.97 31.01 48.75
N GLU A 359 -40.77 31.39 49.16
CA GLU A 359 -40.53 32.39 50.19
C GLU A 359 -41.10 33.76 49.78
N ILE A 360 -40.80 34.22 48.56
CA ILE A 360 -41.35 35.49 48.04
C ILE A 360 -42.88 35.46 48.02
N ARG A 361 -43.49 34.36 47.55
CA ARG A 361 -44.95 34.23 47.53
C ARG A 361 -45.55 34.17 48.94
N GLN A 362 -44.87 33.55 49.91
CA GLN A 362 -45.28 33.55 51.31
C GLN A 362 -45.19 34.94 51.95
N GLU A 363 -44.13 35.70 51.66
CA GLU A 363 -44.00 37.09 52.12
C GLU A 363 -45.12 37.97 51.55
N VAL A 364 -45.42 37.82 50.27
CA VAL A 364 -46.55 38.50 49.61
C VAL A 364 -47.86 38.18 50.31
N LYS A 365 -48.15 36.89 50.56
CA LYS A 365 -49.36 36.48 51.29
C LYS A 365 -49.42 37.08 52.71
N LYS A 366 -48.29 37.06 53.42
CA LYS A 366 -48.18 37.64 54.77
C LYS A 366 -48.43 39.15 54.74
N MET A 367 -47.95 39.88 53.72
CA MET A 367 -48.25 41.30 53.54
C MET A 367 -49.75 41.54 53.30
N GLU A 368 -50.42 40.70 52.49
CA GLU A 368 -51.88 40.79 52.28
C GLU A 368 -52.67 40.64 53.59
N GLU A 369 -52.19 39.80 54.50
CA GLU A 369 -52.83 39.54 55.80
C GLU A 369 -52.54 40.63 56.86
N THR A 370 -51.38 41.29 56.78
CA THR A 370 -50.86 42.14 57.88
C THR A 370 -50.79 43.64 57.56
N ASP A 371 -50.67 44.04 56.29
CA ASP A 371 -50.64 45.46 55.90
C ASP A 371 -52.07 46.04 55.88
N ILE A 372 -52.33 46.96 56.82
CA ILE A 372 -53.65 47.58 57.03
C ILE A 372 -54.11 48.35 55.79
N LEU A 373 -53.19 48.98 55.05
CA LEU A 373 -53.53 49.76 53.86
C LEU A 373 -53.88 48.86 52.67
N LEU A 374 -53.23 47.70 52.54
CA LEU A 374 -53.63 46.65 51.58
C LEU A 374 -55.02 46.11 51.91
N ARG A 375 -55.29 45.79 53.19
CA ARG A 375 -56.59 45.25 53.64
C ARG A 375 -57.75 46.23 53.49
N MET A 376 -57.51 47.52 53.69
CA MET A 376 -58.51 48.58 53.50
C MET A 376 -58.68 48.99 52.03
N GLY A 377 -57.91 48.41 51.10
CA GLY A 377 -57.99 48.70 49.66
C GLY A 377 -57.33 50.01 49.23
N HIS A 378 -56.51 50.63 50.10
CA HIS A 378 -55.79 51.86 49.81
C HIS A 378 -54.45 51.65 49.11
N LYS A 379 -53.99 50.39 49.01
CA LYS A 379 -52.76 49.97 48.31
C LYS A 379 -53.04 48.66 47.56
N THR A 380 -52.26 48.37 46.52
CA THR A 380 -52.32 47.10 45.76
C THR A 380 -50.93 46.49 45.60
N ILE A 381 -50.85 45.17 45.47
CA ILE A 381 -49.58 44.48 45.20
C ILE A 381 -49.19 44.64 43.73
N ASN A 382 -47.94 45.01 43.50
CA ASN A 382 -47.37 45.04 42.15
C ASN A 382 -46.87 43.63 41.78
N TRP A 383 -47.76 42.84 41.17
CA TRP A 383 -47.44 41.48 40.75
C TRP A 383 -46.35 41.40 39.67
N VAL A 384 -46.16 42.45 38.86
CA VAL A 384 -45.06 42.50 37.89
C VAL A 384 -43.71 42.53 38.61
N ALA A 385 -43.60 43.35 39.66
CA ALA A 385 -42.39 43.42 40.49
C ALA A 385 -42.15 42.11 41.27
N VAL A 386 -43.22 41.43 41.70
CA VAL A 386 -43.12 40.12 42.36
C VAL A 386 -42.53 39.07 41.40
N GLU A 387 -43.06 38.95 40.19
CA GLU A 387 -42.54 38.00 39.20
C GLU A 387 -41.12 38.36 38.73
N GLU A 388 -40.78 39.66 38.66
CA GLU A 388 -39.42 40.12 38.36
C GLU A 388 -38.43 39.76 39.48
N ASN A 389 -38.83 39.90 40.75
CA ASN A 389 -38.04 39.45 41.90
C ASN A 389 -37.84 37.93 41.89
N ILE A 390 -38.87 37.15 41.56
CA ILE A 390 -38.76 35.68 41.44
C ILE A 390 -37.78 35.33 40.32
N LYS A 391 -37.92 35.93 39.14
CA LYS A 391 -37.03 35.69 37.98
C LYS A 391 -35.57 36.01 38.28
N ASN A 392 -35.32 37.09 39.02
CA ASN A 392 -33.98 37.55 39.38
C ASN A 392 -33.50 37.02 40.74
N SER A 393 -34.23 36.09 41.36
CA SER A 393 -33.88 35.51 42.66
C SER A 393 -32.61 34.66 42.64
N ILE A 394 -32.17 34.23 41.45
CA ILE A 394 -30.92 33.52 41.22
C ILE A 394 -29.99 34.40 40.38
N ASN A 395 -28.72 34.46 40.76
CA ASN A 395 -27.68 35.06 39.93
C ASN A 395 -27.32 34.11 38.79
N TRP A 396 -28.05 34.22 37.68
CA TRP A 396 -27.85 33.40 36.48
C TRP A 396 -26.47 33.57 35.83
N GLY A 397 -25.80 34.71 36.05
CA GLY A 397 -24.41 34.92 35.61
C GLY A 397 -23.46 33.96 36.32
N ASN A 398 -23.52 33.92 37.66
CA ASN A 398 -22.72 32.99 38.45
C ASN A 398 -23.05 31.51 38.15
N VAL A 399 -24.31 31.20 37.85
CA VAL A 399 -24.71 29.83 37.44
C VAL A 399 -24.01 29.45 36.14
N ASN A 400 -23.98 30.34 35.15
CA ASN A 400 -23.26 30.09 33.89
C ASN A 400 -21.76 29.91 34.13
N ASP A 401 -21.14 30.78 34.94
CA ASP A 401 -19.70 30.68 35.26
C ASP A 401 -19.36 29.35 35.95
N LEU A 402 -20.23 28.87 36.84
CA LEU A 402 -20.06 27.59 37.53
C LEU A 402 -20.28 26.38 36.60
N VAL A 403 -21.27 26.44 35.70
CA VAL A 403 -21.46 25.38 34.68
C VAL A 403 -20.25 25.32 33.74
N SER A 404 -19.74 26.46 33.29
CA SER A 404 -18.51 26.57 32.50
C SER A 404 -17.25 26.16 33.28
N GLY A 405 -17.28 26.18 34.61
CA GLY A 405 -16.19 25.62 35.42
C GLY A 405 -16.24 24.10 35.61
N ILE A 406 -17.43 23.48 35.47
CA ILE A 406 -17.62 22.02 35.58
C ILE A 406 -17.41 21.35 34.21
N LEU A 407 -17.94 21.97 33.15
CA LEU A 407 -17.50 21.64 31.80
C LEU A 407 -16.04 22.03 31.75
N THR A 408 -15.15 21.06 31.64
CA THR A 408 -13.81 21.37 31.15
C THR A 408 -14.02 21.97 29.75
N ASP A 409 -13.99 23.31 29.66
CA ASP A 409 -14.41 24.10 28.48
C ASP A 409 -13.89 23.50 27.17
#